data_AF-A0A953T4H0-F1
#
_entry.id   AF-A0A953T4H0-F1
#
_cell.length_a   1.000
_cell.length_b   1.000
_cell.length_c   1.000
_cell.angle_alpha   90.00
_cell.angle_beta   90.00
_cell.angle_gamma   90.00
#
_symmetry.space_group_name_H-M   'P 1'
#
loop_
_entity.id
_entity.type
_entity.pdbx_description
1 polymer ?
#
loop_
_entity_poly.entity_id
_entity_poly.type
_entity_poly.pdbx_seq_one_letter_code
_entity_poly.pdbx_strand_id
1 'polypeptide(L)'
;MNQQEMYKVIESVSGQNNILTIPTFYVKLTGSLETALMLSQLVYWSSRTKDGWVYKSSKEWQEEIFLTDYAIRKSTKKLLEMDVIETKIKKANGSPTTHYRVKKDKLIEWILRFQQVDSLNSTKPHVENNETITEITTEITTEIDDEEQQQHQQIKKIIEVFNNNIHNMTPIELEKINHWLEDIETEVIIKAIEEAVINNKRSFNYINKILNNWYSQGLKTKTDVEEYLRNWNKKKEQPNQPKKKKEFDFTGLL
;
A
#
# COMPACT_ATOMS: atom_id res chain seq x y z
N MET A 1 24.92 10.51 40.19
CA MET A 1 24.22 11.33 39.20
C MET A 1 23.09 12.04 39.91
N ASN A 2 23.16 13.38 40.04
CA ASN A 2 22.12 14.15 40.71
C ASN A 2 20.92 14.39 39.78
N GLN A 3 19.80 14.88 40.32
CA GLN A 3 18.56 15.07 39.55
C GLN A 3 18.74 16.05 38.38
N GLN A 4 19.57 17.09 38.53
CA GLN A 4 19.89 18.04 37.44
C GLN A 4 20.75 17.42 36.34
N GLU A 5 21.71 16.56 36.67
CA GLU A 5 22.49 15.80 35.69
C GLU A 5 21.60 14.82 34.92
N MET A 6 20.66 14.17 35.60
CA MET A 6 19.69 13.28 34.96
C MET A 6 18.78 14.04 33.98
N TYR A 7 18.30 15.23 34.36
CA TYR A 7 17.53 16.08 33.43
C TYR A 7 18.34 16.55 32.23
N LYS A 8 19.61 16.93 32.41
CA LYS A 8 20.49 17.30 31.29
C LYS A 8 20.74 16.13 30.33
N VAL A 9 20.82 14.91 30.84
CA VAL A 9 20.90 13.70 30.00
C VAL A 9 19.59 13.46 29.25
N ILE A 10 18.44 13.63 29.90
CA ILE A 10 17.13 13.52 29.24
C ILE A 10 16.97 14.58 28.14
N GLU A 11 17.35 15.83 28.41
CA GLU A 11 17.33 16.92 27.43
C GLU A 11 18.28 16.65 26.26
N SER A 12 19.47 16.11 26.52
CA SER A 12 20.44 15.78 25.47
C SER A 12 19.98 14.63 24.57
N VAL A 13 19.18 13.68 25.09
CA VAL A 13 18.57 12.60 24.28
C VAL A 13 17.23 12.98 23.65
N SER A 14 16.52 13.98 24.16
CA SER A 14 15.17 14.38 23.70
C SER A 14 15.17 15.55 22.71
N GLY A 15 16.32 16.17 22.44
CA GLY A 15 16.45 17.28 21.50
C GLY A 15 16.19 16.89 20.03
N GLN A 16 15.94 17.89 19.18
CA GLN A 16 15.63 17.70 17.75
C GLN A 16 16.66 16.87 16.97
N ASN A 17 17.93 16.88 17.40
CA ASN A 17 19.00 16.08 16.79
C ASN A 17 18.79 14.56 16.93
N ASN A 18 17.95 14.12 17.88
CA ASN A 18 17.59 12.71 18.08
C ASN A 18 16.16 12.39 17.62
N ILE A 19 15.55 13.28 16.85
CA ILE A 19 14.20 13.09 16.30
C ILE A 19 14.31 12.79 14.80
N LEU A 20 13.81 11.62 14.40
CA LEU A 20 13.60 11.31 12.99
C LEU A 20 12.27 11.89 12.52
N THR A 21 12.32 12.96 11.75
CA THR A 21 11.16 13.53 11.08
C THR A 21 11.05 12.99 9.66
N ILE A 22 9.82 12.66 9.24
CA ILE A 22 9.54 12.11 7.91
C ILE A 22 8.41 12.93 7.32
N PRO A 23 8.59 13.48 6.10
CA PRO A 23 7.48 14.10 5.40
C PRO A 23 6.34 13.11 5.21
N THR A 24 5.14 13.49 5.68
CA THR A 24 3.94 12.64 5.67
C THR A 24 3.56 12.19 4.27
N PHE A 25 3.90 12.98 3.25
CA PHE A 25 3.75 12.60 1.85
C PHE A 25 4.41 11.24 1.54
N TYR A 26 5.65 11.00 1.96
CA TYR A 26 6.31 9.73 1.70
C TYR A 26 5.66 8.57 2.43
N VAL A 27 5.10 8.82 3.62
CA VAL A 27 4.34 7.82 4.39
C VAL A 27 3.06 7.45 3.65
N LYS A 28 2.33 8.45 3.14
CA LYS A 28 1.12 8.24 2.35
C LYS A 28 1.42 7.51 1.04
N LEU A 29 2.46 7.95 0.32
CA LEU A 29 2.91 7.39 -0.95
C LEU A 29 3.30 5.91 -0.82
N THR A 30 4.09 5.60 0.20
CA THR A 30 4.66 4.25 0.37
C THR A 30 3.81 3.34 1.24
N GLY A 31 2.84 3.87 2.00
CA GLY A 31 2.06 3.11 2.99
C GLY A 31 2.91 2.45 4.08
N SER A 32 4.16 2.90 4.30
CA SER A 32 5.08 2.32 5.28
C SER A 32 6.05 3.36 5.79
N LEU A 33 6.14 3.50 7.11
CA LEU A 33 7.10 4.42 7.75
C LEU A 33 8.56 4.07 7.39
N GLU A 34 8.89 2.78 7.37
CA GLU A 34 10.25 2.28 7.06
C GLU A 34 10.64 2.63 5.61
N THR A 35 9.73 2.38 4.67
CA THR A 35 9.97 2.69 3.25
C THR A 35 9.97 4.19 2.99
N ALA A 36 9.12 4.95 3.68
CA ALA A 36 9.10 6.40 3.62
C ALA A 36 10.40 7.03 4.14
N LEU A 37 10.93 6.55 5.26
CA LEU A 37 12.25 6.95 5.79
C LEU A 37 13.34 6.74 4.76
N MET A 38 13.41 5.53 4.20
CA MET A 38 14.42 5.19 3.20
C MET A 38 14.31 6.09 1.96
N LEU A 39 13.10 6.28 1.43
CA LEU A 39 12.88 7.14 0.26
C LEU A 39 13.24 8.60 0.56
N SER A 40 12.82 9.12 1.71
CA SER A 40 13.14 10.49 2.14
C SER A 40 14.66 10.73 2.18
N GLN A 41 15.42 9.78 2.75
CA GLN A 41 16.88 9.87 2.78
C GLN A 41 17.50 9.76 1.38
N LEU A 42 17.01 8.83 0.53
CA LEU A 42 17.51 8.72 -0.84
C LEU A 42 17.29 10.00 -1.64
N VAL A 43 16.13 10.65 -1.51
CA VAL A 43 15.86 11.94 -2.15
C VAL A 43 16.82 13.01 -1.64
N TYR A 44 16.99 13.12 -0.31
CA TYR A 44 17.91 14.08 0.31
C TYR A 44 19.36 13.91 -0.17
N TRP A 45 19.86 12.69 -0.24
CA TRP A 45 21.23 12.42 -0.69
C TRP A 45 21.39 12.56 -2.21
N SER A 46 20.37 12.22 -3.00
CA SER A 46 20.41 12.32 -4.47
C SER A 46 20.57 13.76 -4.99
N SER A 47 20.17 14.77 -4.22
CA SER A 47 20.38 16.17 -4.59
C SER A 47 21.80 16.67 -4.32
N ARG A 48 22.58 15.92 -3.52
CA ARG A 48 23.94 16.26 -3.11
C ARG A 48 25.01 15.52 -3.91
N THR A 49 24.62 14.64 -4.83
CA THR A 49 25.52 13.93 -5.73
C THR A 49 25.36 14.42 -7.17
N LYS A 50 26.45 14.42 -7.94
CA LYS A 50 26.47 14.97 -9.31
C LYS A 50 25.66 14.14 -10.31
N ASP A 51 25.62 12.82 -10.12
CA ASP A 51 24.97 11.84 -11.00
C ASP A 51 23.68 11.24 -10.41
N GLY A 52 23.28 11.71 -9.21
CA GLY A 52 22.11 11.24 -8.48
C GLY A 52 22.26 9.85 -7.86
N TRP A 53 23.43 9.21 -7.96
CA TRP A 53 23.69 7.93 -7.31
C TRP A 53 24.12 8.15 -5.86
N VAL A 54 23.60 7.30 -4.98
CA VAL A 54 23.90 7.28 -3.55
C VAL A 54 24.22 5.84 -3.19
N TYR A 55 25.40 5.57 -2.65
CA TYR A 55 25.71 4.25 -2.12
C TYR A 55 25.58 4.25 -0.61
N LYS A 56 25.09 3.12 -0.07
CA LYS A 56 24.94 2.97 1.37
C LYS A 56 24.89 1.50 1.75
N SER A 57 25.69 1.14 2.75
CA SER A 57 25.72 -0.17 3.38
C SER A 57 24.55 -0.35 4.36
N SER A 58 24.23 -1.61 4.70
CA SER A 58 23.19 -1.87 5.71
C SER A 58 23.51 -1.25 7.07
N LYS A 59 24.79 -1.22 7.45
CA LYS A 59 25.26 -0.62 8.70
C LYS A 59 24.98 0.89 8.73
N GLU A 60 25.32 1.61 7.66
CA GLU A 60 25.05 3.05 7.56
C GLU A 60 23.54 3.35 7.57
N TRP A 61 22.71 2.48 6.98
CA TRP A 61 21.25 2.60 7.07
C TRP A 61 20.74 2.43 8.49
N GLN A 62 21.27 1.45 9.22
CA GLN A 62 20.92 1.19 10.61
C GLN A 62 21.37 2.33 11.53
N GLU A 63 22.56 2.88 11.34
CA GLU A 63 23.08 3.99 12.15
C GLU A 63 22.34 5.31 11.92
N GLU A 64 21.91 5.59 10.68
CA GLU A 64 21.26 6.87 10.35
C GLU A 64 19.76 6.88 10.63
N ILE A 65 19.04 5.80 10.29
CA ILE A 65 17.57 5.76 10.36
C ILE A 65 17.02 4.50 11.01
N PHE A 66 17.87 3.74 11.72
CA PHE A 66 17.49 2.55 12.50
C PHE A 66 16.77 1.45 11.70
N LEU A 67 16.97 1.40 10.39
CA LEU A 67 16.42 0.33 9.58
C LEU A 67 17.23 -0.96 9.73
N THR A 68 16.52 -2.06 9.99
CA THR A 68 17.11 -3.40 9.99
C THR A 68 17.42 -3.85 8.56
N ASP A 69 18.35 -4.80 8.39
CA ASP A 69 18.64 -5.45 7.10
C ASP A 69 17.37 -5.93 6.37
N TYR A 70 16.43 -6.50 7.11
CA TYR A 70 15.16 -6.95 6.56
C TYR A 70 14.32 -5.76 6.06
N ALA A 71 14.19 -4.70 6.85
CA ALA A 71 13.44 -3.49 6.48
C ALA A 71 14.08 -2.80 5.27
N ILE A 72 15.41 -2.76 5.18
CA ILE A 72 16.15 -2.22 4.02
C ILE A 72 15.83 -3.04 2.77
N ARG A 73 15.95 -4.37 2.82
CA ARG A 73 15.65 -5.25 1.67
C ARG A 73 14.20 -5.14 1.23
N LYS A 74 13.26 -5.18 2.17
CA LYS A 74 11.82 -5.03 1.93
C LYS A 74 11.48 -3.67 1.32
N SER A 75 12.02 -2.58 1.88
CA SER A 75 11.80 -1.23 1.37
C SER A 75 12.43 -1.01 0.00
N THR A 76 13.64 -1.52 -0.23
CA THR A 76 14.31 -1.49 -1.54
C THR A 76 13.45 -2.19 -2.59
N LYS A 77 12.98 -3.41 -2.29
CA LYS A 77 12.10 -4.18 -3.18
C LYS A 77 10.83 -3.38 -3.52
N LYS A 78 10.16 -2.82 -2.51
CA LYS A 78 8.94 -2.03 -2.71
C LYS A 78 9.18 -0.79 -3.59
N LEU A 79 10.27 -0.06 -3.36
CA LEU A 79 10.59 1.14 -4.15
C LEU A 79 10.99 0.80 -5.59
N LEU A 80 11.60 -0.36 -5.84
CA LEU A 80 11.85 -0.87 -7.19
C LEU A 80 10.55 -1.26 -7.90
N GLU A 81 9.63 -1.93 -7.20
CA GLU A 81 8.30 -2.29 -7.73
C GLU A 81 7.46 -1.06 -8.07
N MET A 82 7.58 0.03 -7.30
CA MET A 82 6.94 1.31 -7.58
C MET A 82 7.61 2.11 -8.73
N ASP A 83 8.71 1.60 -9.29
CA ASP A 83 9.54 2.25 -10.30
C ASP A 83 10.05 3.65 -9.90
N VAL A 84 10.20 3.92 -8.59
CA VAL A 84 10.68 5.23 -8.08
C VAL A 84 12.19 5.25 -7.83
N ILE A 85 12.83 4.09 -7.78
CA ILE A 85 14.29 3.97 -7.68
C ILE A 85 14.84 2.94 -8.67
N GLU A 86 16.16 2.94 -8.81
CA GLU A 86 16.92 1.84 -9.38
C GLU A 86 18.15 1.54 -8.50
N THR A 87 18.68 0.32 -8.60
CA THR A 87 19.84 -0.10 -7.82
C THR A 87 20.92 -0.77 -8.67
N LYS A 88 22.16 -0.66 -8.22
CA LYS A 88 23.33 -1.36 -8.79
C LYS A 88 24.27 -1.78 -7.66
N ILE A 89 24.88 -2.95 -7.77
CA ILE A 89 25.95 -3.35 -6.84
C ILE A 89 27.28 -2.88 -7.46
N LYS A 90 28.00 -2.02 -6.74
CA LYS A 90 29.36 -1.58 -7.11
C LYS A 90 30.26 -1.58 -5.88
N LYS A 91 31.58 -1.60 -6.07
CA LYS A 91 32.51 -1.49 -4.94
C LYS A 91 32.57 -0.04 -4.46
N ALA A 92 32.29 0.17 -3.18
CA ALA A 92 32.57 1.41 -2.46
C ALA A 92 33.58 1.08 -1.35
N ASN A 93 34.68 1.82 -1.26
CA ASN A 93 35.75 1.57 -0.28
C ASN A 93 36.22 0.09 -0.23
N GLY A 94 36.30 -0.56 -1.40
CA GLY A 94 36.74 -1.96 -1.52
C GLY A 94 35.66 -3.02 -1.28
N SER A 95 34.50 -2.66 -0.72
CA SER A 95 33.40 -3.58 -0.39
C SER A 95 32.24 -3.48 -1.38
N PRO A 96 31.64 -4.60 -1.82
CA PRO A 96 30.40 -4.58 -2.61
C PRO A 96 29.29 -3.87 -1.85
N THR A 97 28.81 -2.76 -2.39
CA THR A 97 27.82 -1.90 -1.74
C THR A 97 26.71 -1.56 -2.72
N THR A 98 25.47 -1.58 -2.23
CA THR A 98 24.31 -1.20 -3.02
C THR A 98 24.34 0.31 -3.27
N HIS A 99 24.30 0.67 -4.55
CA HIS A 99 24.08 2.02 -5.03
C HIS A 99 22.62 2.15 -5.42
N TYR A 100 22.02 3.27 -5.05
CA TYR A 100 20.63 3.63 -5.26
C TYR A 100 20.58 4.91 -6.09
N ARG A 101 19.59 5.04 -6.95
CA ARG A 101 19.29 6.30 -7.64
C ARG A 101 17.78 6.50 -7.66
N VAL A 102 17.33 7.69 -7.28
CA VAL A 102 15.93 8.07 -7.36
C VAL A 102 15.61 8.45 -8.81
N LYS A 103 14.57 7.85 -9.37
CA LYS A 103 14.02 8.22 -10.68
C LYS A 103 13.11 9.44 -10.47
N LYS A 104 13.69 10.64 -10.58
CA LYS A 104 13.00 11.91 -10.26
C LYS A 104 11.70 12.09 -11.04
N ASP A 105 11.70 11.79 -12.34
CA ASP A 105 10.52 11.94 -13.19
C ASP A 105 9.37 11.04 -12.72
N LYS A 106 9.70 9.79 -12.33
CA LYS A 106 8.74 8.85 -11.76
C LYS A 106 8.23 9.33 -10.40
N LEU A 107 9.13 9.81 -9.54
CA LEU A 107 8.72 10.37 -8.25
C LEU A 107 7.80 11.59 -8.41
N ILE A 108 8.06 12.46 -9.38
CA ILE A 108 7.20 13.60 -9.72
C ILE A 108 5.85 13.11 -10.24
N GLU A 109 5.82 12.13 -11.15
CA GLU A 109 4.59 11.50 -11.65
C GLU A 109 3.74 10.97 -10.49
N TRP A 110 4.38 10.31 -9.51
CA TRP A 110 3.73 9.86 -8.28
C TRP A 110 3.20 11.01 -7.41
N ILE A 111 3.97 12.10 -7.25
CA ILE A 111 3.52 13.30 -6.51
C ILE A 111 2.29 13.92 -7.18
N LEU A 112 2.31 14.08 -8.51
CA LEU A 112 1.22 14.69 -9.27
C LEU A 112 -0.06 13.84 -9.20
N ARG A 113 0.07 12.52 -9.35
CA ARG A 113 -1.05 11.58 -9.15
C ARG A 113 -1.64 11.72 -7.75
N PHE A 114 -0.80 11.88 -6.72
CA PHE A 114 -1.25 12.03 -5.35
C PHE A 114 -2.02 13.35 -5.11
N GLN A 115 -1.56 14.46 -5.69
CA GLN A 115 -2.25 15.76 -5.59
C GLN A 115 -3.60 15.76 -6.30
N GLN A 116 -3.72 15.09 -7.44
CA GLN A 116 -5.01 14.93 -8.12
C GLN A 116 -6.00 14.14 -7.25
N VAL A 117 -5.55 13.10 -6.55
CA VAL A 117 -6.39 12.32 -5.62
C VAL A 117 -6.80 13.15 -4.40
N ASP A 118 -5.91 13.97 -3.83
CA ASP A 118 -6.26 14.89 -2.72
C ASP A 118 -7.23 16.01 -3.16
N SER A 119 -7.16 16.45 -4.42
CA SER A 119 -8.12 17.42 -5.00
C SER A 119 -9.52 16.84 -5.19
N LEU A 120 -9.63 15.54 -5.47
CA LEU A 120 -10.92 14.80 -5.59
C LEU A 120 -11.55 14.43 -4.24
N ASN A 121 -10.74 14.47 -3.16
CA ASN A 121 -11.16 14.18 -1.79
C ASN A 121 -11.48 15.45 -0.98
N SER A 122 -11.10 16.63 -1.49
CA SER A 122 -11.40 17.95 -0.91
C SER A 122 -12.71 18.54 -1.45
N THR A 123 -13.85 17.84 -1.28
CA THR A 123 -15.18 18.45 -1.41
C THR A 123 -15.93 18.37 -0.08
N LYS A 124 -15.56 19.27 0.84
CA LYS A 124 -16.48 20.03 1.70
C LYS A 124 -16.04 21.50 1.66
N PRO A 125 -16.97 22.46 1.59
CA PRO A 125 -16.67 23.80 1.14
C PRO A 125 -15.98 24.59 2.24
N HIS A 126 -14.79 25.10 1.95
CA HIS A 126 -14.38 26.41 2.46
C HIS A 126 -13.90 27.23 1.28
N VAL A 127 -14.73 28.20 0.92
CA VAL A 127 -14.37 29.29 0.02
C VAL A 127 -13.23 30.06 0.69
N GLU A 128 -12.07 30.15 0.03
CA GLU A 128 -11.37 31.42 -0.16
C GLU A 128 -10.36 31.28 -1.30
N ASN A 129 -10.52 32.19 -2.26
CA ASN A 129 -9.73 32.35 -3.47
C ASN A 129 -8.27 32.67 -3.13
N ASN A 130 -7.34 32.22 -3.96
CA ASN A 130 -6.27 33.04 -4.51
C ASN A 130 -5.67 32.35 -5.75
N GLU A 131 -6.19 32.82 -6.88
CA GLU A 131 -5.66 32.85 -8.25
C GLU A 131 -4.23 32.33 -8.48
N THR A 132 -4.14 31.17 -9.15
CA THR A 132 -3.35 31.00 -10.40
C THR A 132 -3.76 29.67 -11.06
N ILE A 133 -5.02 29.63 -11.49
CA ILE A 133 -5.54 28.67 -12.46
C ILE A 133 -6.01 29.51 -13.63
N THR A 134 -5.15 29.73 -14.62
CA THR A 134 -5.55 30.19 -15.94
C THR A 134 -4.32 30.05 -16.84
N GLU A 135 -4.21 28.94 -17.56
CA GLU A 135 -3.75 28.93 -18.97
C GLU A 135 -3.49 27.54 -19.61
N ILE A 136 -3.67 26.38 -18.96
CA ILE A 136 -3.35 25.09 -19.62
C ILE A 136 -4.41 24.00 -19.60
N THR A 137 -5.68 24.27 -19.25
CA THR A 137 -6.74 23.24 -19.35
C THR A 137 -8.11 23.76 -19.77
N THR A 138 -8.16 24.81 -20.62
CA THR A 138 -9.43 25.23 -21.27
C THR A 138 -9.39 25.08 -22.79
N GLU A 139 -8.65 24.10 -23.28
CA GLU A 139 -8.80 23.60 -24.65
C GLU A 139 -8.59 22.07 -24.62
N ILE A 140 -9.61 21.35 -24.18
CA ILE A 140 -10.17 20.11 -24.76
C ILE A 140 -11.48 19.88 -23.99
N THR A 141 -12.53 20.61 -24.39
CA THR A 141 -13.91 20.16 -24.22
C THR A 141 -14.24 19.28 -25.40
N THR A 142 -14.23 17.96 -25.20
CA THR A 142 -14.89 16.99 -26.09
C THR A 142 -15.35 15.82 -25.23
N GLU A 143 -16.66 15.77 -24.98
CA GLU A 143 -17.49 14.55 -24.89
C GLU A 143 -16.86 13.36 -24.15
N ILE A 144 -16.94 13.36 -22.81
CA ILE A 144 -16.59 12.16 -22.00
C ILE A 144 -17.85 11.29 -21.90
N ASP A 145 -17.74 10.07 -22.40
CA ASP A 145 -18.80 9.05 -22.52
C ASP A 145 -19.39 8.66 -21.14
N ASP A 146 -20.69 8.35 -21.09
CA ASP A 146 -21.41 8.00 -19.85
C ASP A 146 -20.80 6.78 -19.12
N GLU A 147 -20.13 5.89 -19.87
CA GLU A 147 -19.48 4.69 -19.35
C GLU A 147 -18.21 4.99 -18.53
N GLU A 148 -17.39 5.97 -18.96
CA GLU A 148 -16.18 6.36 -18.22
C GLU A 148 -16.53 7.00 -16.87
N GLN A 149 -17.64 7.76 -16.81
CA GLN A 149 -18.12 8.33 -15.55
C GLN A 149 -18.59 7.25 -14.57
N GLN A 150 -19.29 6.22 -15.06
CA GLN A 150 -19.75 5.11 -14.24
C GLN A 150 -18.59 4.30 -13.67
N GLN A 151 -17.58 4.01 -14.49
CA GLN A 151 -16.38 3.28 -14.04
C GLN A 151 -15.61 4.08 -12.99
N HIS A 152 -15.48 5.40 -13.18
CA HIS A 152 -14.85 6.28 -12.20
C HIS A 152 -15.56 6.25 -10.83
N GLN A 153 -16.90 6.29 -10.83
CA GLN A 153 -17.69 6.20 -9.60
C GLN A 153 -17.53 4.86 -8.88
N GLN A 154 -17.49 3.75 -9.64
CA GLN A 154 -17.27 2.41 -9.12
C GLN A 154 -15.92 2.28 -8.41
N ILE A 155 -14.85 2.71 -9.07
CA ILE A 155 -13.49 2.69 -8.51
C ILE A 155 -13.41 3.56 -7.26
N LYS A 156 -13.98 4.77 -7.29
CA LYS A 156 -13.99 5.69 -6.16
C LYS A 156 -14.63 5.05 -4.92
N LYS A 157 -15.77 4.37 -5.09
CA LYS A 157 -16.47 3.66 -4.01
C LYS A 157 -15.60 2.57 -3.39
N ILE A 158 -14.91 1.78 -4.21
CA ILE A 158 -14.03 0.70 -3.73
C ILE A 158 -12.84 1.27 -2.95
N ILE A 159 -12.21 2.33 -3.48
CA ILE A 159 -11.08 3.00 -2.81
C ILE A 159 -11.50 3.51 -1.43
N GLU A 160 -12.68 4.14 -1.33
CA GLU A 160 -13.20 4.65 -0.06
C GLU A 160 -13.38 3.54 0.97
N VAL A 161 -14.08 2.46 0.61
CA VAL A 161 -14.33 1.32 1.51
C VAL A 161 -13.03 0.66 1.93
N PHE A 162 -12.10 0.45 0.99
CA PHE A 162 -10.81 -0.18 1.26
C PHE A 162 -9.97 0.67 2.23
N ASN A 163 -9.81 1.96 1.95
CA ASN A 163 -8.98 2.86 2.73
C ASN A 163 -9.49 3.01 4.17
N ASN A 164 -10.81 3.08 4.34
CA ASN A 164 -11.44 3.23 5.66
C ASN A 164 -11.30 1.98 6.54
N ASN A 165 -11.15 0.79 5.95
CA ASN A 165 -11.24 -0.47 6.69
C ASN A 165 -9.94 -1.28 6.75
N ILE A 166 -9.05 -1.11 5.76
CA ILE A 166 -7.85 -1.92 5.56
C ILE A 166 -6.59 -1.07 5.79
N HIS A 167 -6.20 -0.28 4.79
CA HIS A 167 -5.13 0.73 4.82
C HIS A 167 -5.23 1.56 3.54
N ASN A 168 -4.43 2.63 3.41
CA ASN A 168 -4.34 3.39 2.17
C ASN A 168 -3.97 2.45 1.00
N MET A 169 -4.84 2.42 -0.01
CA MET A 169 -4.67 1.61 -1.20
C MET A 169 -3.44 2.05 -1.97
N THR A 170 -2.55 1.10 -2.24
CA THR A 170 -1.40 1.32 -3.10
C THR A 170 -1.81 1.18 -4.57
N PRO A 171 -1.12 1.84 -5.52
CA PRO A 171 -1.44 1.66 -6.94
C PRO A 171 -1.33 0.24 -7.49
N ILE A 172 -0.49 -0.61 -6.89
CA ILE A 172 -0.44 -2.04 -7.23
C ILE A 172 -1.75 -2.75 -6.84
N GLU A 173 -2.36 -2.33 -5.73
CA GLU A 173 -3.66 -2.87 -5.31
C GLU A 173 -4.80 -2.29 -6.14
N LEU A 174 -4.71 -1.02 -6.53
CA LEU A 174 -5.65 -0.41 -7.46
C LEU A 174 -5.62 -1.09 -8.84
N GLU A 175 -4.44 -1.38 -9.38
CA GLU A 175 -4.28 -2.12 -10.63
C GLU A 175 -4.96 -3.50 -10.56
N LYS A 176 -4.77 -4.21 -9.44
CA LYS A 176 -5.44 -5.50 -9.20
C LYS A 176 -6.96 -5.36 -9.08
N ILE A 177 -7.45 -4.28 -8.48
CA ILE A 177 -8.89 -4.00 -8.40
C ILE A 177 -9.47 -3.69 -9.77
N ASN A 178 -8.75 -2.91 -10.60
CA ASN A 178 -9.15 -2.66 -11.98
C ASN A 178 -9.24 -3.96 -12.77
N HIS A 179 -8.27 -4.87 -12.62
CA HIS A 179 -8.34 -6.18 -13.25
C HIS A 179 -9.55 -7.00 -12.78
N TRP A 180 -9.91 -6.93 -11.49
CA TRP A 180 -11.13 -7.58 -11.01
C TRP A 180 -12.41 -6.95 -11.60
N LEU A 181 -12.45 -5.62 -11.77
CA LEU A 181 -13.60 -4.91 -12.34
C LEU A 181 -13.90 -5.27 -13.80
N GLU A 182 -12.94 -5.86 -14.53
CA GLU A 182 -13.18 -6.39 -15.89
C GLU A 182 -14.17 -7.57 -15.88
N ASP A 183 -14.31 -8.24 -14.73
CA ASP A 183 -14.76 -9.63 -14.68
C ASP A 183 -15.81 -9.90 -13.59
N ILE A 184 -15.89 -9.03 -12.57
CA ILE A 184 -16.82 -9.09 -11.45
C ILE A 184 -17.39 -7.71 -11.09
N GLU A 185 -18.59 -7.70 -10.50
CA GLU A 185 -19.24 -6.46 -10.07
C GLU A 185 -18.53 -5.77 -8.90
N THR A 186 -18.58 -4.44 -8.89
CA THR A 186 -18.07 -3.58 -7.79
C THR A 186 -18.51 -4.05 -6.40
N GLU A 187 -19.78 -4.45 -6.26
CA GLU A 187 -20.36 -4.87 -4.98
C GLU A 187 -19.74 -6.17 -4.45
N VAL A 188 -19.25 -7.06 -5.33
CA VAL A 188 -18.54 -8.28 -4.94
C VAL A 188 -17.19 -7.95 -4.31
N ILE A 189 -16.46 -7.01 -4.90
CA ILE A 189 -15.19 -6.53 -4.37
C ILE A 189 -15.38 -5.90 -2.98
N ILE A 190 -16.40 -5.07 -2.83
CA ILE A 190 -16.76 -4.46 -1.54
C ILE A 190 -17.07 -5.53 -0.48
N LYS A 191 -17.88 -6.54 -0.81
CA LYS A 191 -18.17 -7.64 0.13
C LYS A 191 -16.94 -8.45 0.51
N ALA A 192 -15.98 -8.65 -0.39
CA ALA A 192 -14.73 -9.33 -0.07
C ALA A 192 -13.88 -8.52 0.94
N ILE A 193 -13.89 -7.19 0.82
CA ILE A 193 -13.25 -6.29 1.79
C ILE A 193 -13.95 -6.41 3.15
N GLU A 194 -15.28 -6.35 3.19
CA GLU A 194 -16.07 -6.52 4.43
C GLU A 194 -15.78 -7.86 5.11
N GLU A 195 -15.74 -8.97 4.35
CA GLU A 195 -15.40 -10.28 4.88
C GLU A 195 -13.97 -10.33 5.45
N ALA A 196 -13.00 -9.66 4.81
CA ALA A 196 -11.65 -9.56 5.35
C ALA A 196 -11.61 -8.82 6.70
N VAL A 197 -12.46 -7.80 6.86
CA VAL A 197 -12.62 -7.03 8.11
C VAL A 197 -13.28 -7.88 9.19
N ILE A 198 -14.40 -8.53 8.88
CA ILE A 198 -15.16 -9.39 9.81
C ILE A 198 -14.28 -10.53 10.34
N ASN A 199 -13.48 -11.14 9.47
CA ASN A 199 -12.57 -12.22 9.85
C ASN A 199 -11.25 -11.71 10.49
N ASN A 200 -11.12 -10.40 10.72
CA ASN A 200 -9.93 -9.73 11.25
C ASN A 200 -8.63 -10.06 10.48
N LYS A 201 -8.73 -10.30 9.17
CA LYS A 201 -7.64 -10.62 8.25
C LYS A 201 -7.52 -9.53 7.18
N ARG A 202 -7.30 -8.30 7.65
CA ARG A 202 -7.29 -7.05 6.87
C ARG A 202 -6.03 -6.91 6.01
N SER A 203 -5.92 -7.74 4.97
CA SER A 203 -4.82 -7.66 4.00
C SER A 203 -5.37 -7.88 2.60
N PHE A 204 -4.81 -7.18 1.61
CA PHE A 204 -5.17 -7.38 0.21
C PHE A 204 -5.00 -8.83 -0.23
N ASN A 205 -3.97 -9.53 0.24
CA ASN A 205 -3.78 -10.95 -0.07
C ASN A 205 -4.94 -11.84 0.41
N TYR A 206 -5.57 -11.51 1.52
CA TYR A 206 -6.74 -12.24 2.01
C TYR A 206 -7.98 -11.91 1.18
N ILE A 207 -8.18 -10.63 0.86
CA ILE A 207 -9.24 -10.17 -0.05
C ILE A 207 -9.11 -10.88 -1.40
N ASN A 208 -7.91 -10.92 -1.98
CA ASN A 208 -7.65 -11.59 -3.25
C ASN A 208 -7.94 -13.10 -3.19
N LYS A 209 -7.68 -13.77 -2.05
CA LYS A 209 -8.05 -15.17 -1.86
C LYS A 209 -9.57 -15.37 -1.83
N ILE A 210 -10.31 -14.46 -1.20
CA ILE A 210 -11.78 -14.48 -1.20
C ILE A 210 -12.29 -14.32 -2.64
N LEU A 211 -11.79 -13.31 -3.35
CA LEU A 211 -12.20 -13.02 -4.74
C LEU A 211 -11.91 -14.17 -5.69
N ASN A 212 -10.71 -14.77 -5.63
CA ASN A 212 -10.39 -15.96 -6.42
C ASN A 212 -11.34 -17.14 -6.12
N ASN A 213 -11.64 -17.37 -4.84
CA ASN A 213 -12.56 -18.43 -4.45
C ASN A 213 -13.98 -18.18 -5.01
N TRP A 214 -14.49 -16.96 -4.85
CA TRP A 214 -15.81 -16.58 -5.36
C TRP A 214 -15.89 -16.63 -6.89
N TYR A 215 -14.88 -16.10 -7.58
CA TYR A 215 -14.77 -16.14 -9.04
C TYR A 215 -14.73 -17.58 -9.56
N SER A 216 -13.96 -18.47 -8.92
CA SER A 216 -13.89 -19.89 -9.31
C SER A 216 -15.21 -20.65 -9.16
N GLN A 217 -16.12 -20.13 -8.34
CA GLN A 217 -17.47 -20.64 -8.13
C GLN A 217 -18.52 -19.92 -9.01
N GLY A 218 -18.09 -19.01 -9.88
CA GLY A 218 -18.97 -18.22 -10.74
C GLY A 218 -19.74 -17.10 -10.02
N LEU A 219 -19.36 -16.75 -8.79
CA LEU A 219 -20.04 -15.72 -8.00
C LEU A 219 -19.54 -14.33 -8.43
N LYS A 220 -20.14 -13.80 -9.50
CA LYS A 220 -19.72 -12.53 -10.13
C LYS A 220 -20.61 -11.34 -9.77
N THR A 221 -21.83 -11.58 -9.27
CA THR A 221 -22.79 -10.53 -8.93
C THR A 221 -23.01 -10.38 -7.43
N LYS A 222 -23.52 -9.22 -7.01
CA LYS A 222 -23.93 -8.98 -5.61
C LYS A 222 -24.86 -10.08 -5.09
N THR A 223 -25.85 -10.45 -5.91
CA THR A 223 -26.89 -11.43 -5.55
C THR A 223 -26.28 -12.81 -5.28
N ASP A 224 -25.37 -13.26 -6.14
CA ASP A 224 -24.71 -14.56 -6.02
C ASP A 224 -23.92 -14.67 -4.71
N VAL A 225 -23.15 -13.62 -4.39
CA VAL A 225 -22.33 -13.57 -3.18
C VAL A 225 -23.19 -13.51 -1.93
N GLU A 226 -24.29 -12.75 -1.94
CA GLU A 226 -25.21 -12.71 -0.80
C GLU A 226 -25.89 -14.04 -0.54
N GLU A 227 -26.32 -14.75 -1.58
CA GLU A 227 -26.90 -16.07 -1.44
C GLU A 227 -25.86 -17.08 -0.92
N TYR A 228 -24.65 -17.04 -1.47
CA TYR A 228 -23.53 -17.85 -0.98
C TYR A 228 -23.26 -17.62 0.51
N LEU A 229 -23.13 -16.37 0.94
CA LEU A 229 -22.86 -16.02 2.35
C LEU A 229 -24.01 -16.43 3.28
N ARG A 230 -25.27 -16.23 2.86
CA ARG A 230 -26.44 -16.70 3.61
C ARG A 230 -26.40 -18.20 3.84
N ASN A 231 -26.11 -18.97 2.80
CA ASN A 231 -26.03 -20.43 2.87
C ASN A 231 -24.83 -20.92 3.69
N TRP A 232 -23.70 -20.23 3.58
CA TRP A 232 -22.49 -20.55 4.34
C TRP A 232 -22.64 -20.29 5.84
N ASN A 233 -23.27 -19.17 6.23
CA ASN A 233 -23.57 -18.87 7.63
C ASN A 233 -24.54 -19.88 8.25
N LYS A 234 -25.61 -20.26 7.53
CA LYS A 234 -26.53 -21.34 7.98
C LYS A 234 -25.81 -22.67 8.22
N LYS A 235 -24.82 -23.01 7.38
CA LYS A 235 -24.01 -24.24 7.55
C LYS A 235 -23.06 -24.16 8.74
N LYS A 236 -22.59 -22.97 9.11
CA LYS A 236 -21.73 -22.75 10.29
C LYS A 236 -22.49 -22.86 11.61
N GLU A 237 -23.76 -22.48 11.61
CA GLU A 237 -24.63 -22.50 12.80
C GLU A 237 -25.15 -23.91 13.12
N GLN A 238 -25.04 -24.88 12.21
CA GLN A 238 -25.37 -26.28 12.47
C GLN A 238 -24.16 -27.02 13.07
N PRO A 239 -24.29 -27.69 14.23
CA PRO A 239 -23.19 -28.44 14.83
C PRO A 239 -22.80 -29.63 13.92
N ASN A 240 -21.56 -29.61 13.41
CA ASN A 240 -20.99 -30.73 12.65
C ASN A 240 -20.98 -32.00 13.52
N GLN A 241 -21.75 -33.02 13.14
CA GLN A 241 -21.57 -34.36 13.67
C GLN A 241 -20.16 -34.88 13.30
N PRO A 242 -19.44 -35.54 14.23
CA PRO A 242 -18.10 -36.04 13.96
C PRO A 242 -18.11 -37.11 12.86
N LYS A 243 -17.32 -36.87 11.80
CA LYS A 243 -17.11 -37.83 10.71
C LYS A 243 -16.47 -39.10 11.27
N LYS A 244 -17.16 -40.25 11.17
CA LYS A 244 -16.61 -41.57 11.52
C LYS A 244 -15.33 -41.82 10.71
N LYS A 245 -14.20 -42.04 11.40
CA LYS A 245 -12.96 -42.51 10.80
C LYS A 245 -13.23 -43.89 10.20
N LYS A 246 -12.89 -44.11 8.93
CA LYS A 246 -12.89 -45.45 8.33
C LYS A 246 -11.79 -46.26 9.00
N GLU A 247 -12.20 -47.30 9.70
CA GLU A 247 -11.34 -48.34 10.25
C GLU A 247 -10.78 -49.13 9.07
N PHE A 248 -9.45 -49.14 8.91
CA PHE A 248 -8.77 -49.97 7.90
C PHE A 248 -8.60 -51.37 8.51
N ASP A 249 -9.32 -52.33 7.94
CA ASP A 249 -9.21 -53.75 8.28
C ASP A 249 -7.90 -54.33 7.71
N PHE A 250 -7.06 -54.89 8.58
CA PHE A 250 -5.76 -55.49 8.25
C PHE A 250 -5.78 -57.03 8.26
N THR A 251 -6.94 -57.68 8.05
CA THR A 251 -7.04 -59.15 8.11
C THR A 251 -6.74 -59.90 6.79
N GLY A 252 -5.81 -59.40 5.97
CA GLY A 252 -5.66 -59.88 4.57
C GLY A 252 -4.26 -60.20 4.04
N LEU A 253 -3.25 -60.46 4.87
CA LEU A 253 -1.97 -61.01 4.40
C LEU A 253 -1.44 -62.08 5.35
N LEU A 254 -1.77 -63.34 5.03
CA LEU A 254 -1.00 -64.53 5.36
C LEU A 254 -0.48 -65.12 4.05
#